data_AF-A8LN14-F1
#
_entry.id   AF-A8LN14-F1
#
_cell.length_a   1.000
_cell.length_b   1.000
_cell.length_c   1.000
_cell.angle_alpha   90.00
_cell.angle_beta   90.00
_cell.angle_gamma   90.00
#
_symmetry.space_group_name_H-M   'P 1'
#
loop_
_entity.id
_entity.type
_entity.pdbx_description
1 polymer ?
#
loop_
_entity_poly.entity_id
_entity_poly.type
_entity_poly.pdbx_seq_one_letter_code
_entity_poly.pdbx_strand_id
1 'polypeptide(L)'
;MATALSAFLRKTPGEALREYFDRPEIGLPTEFDWPASDAELSGPLLGAIEKMSRVQRDRISNDAERVHALSDEPGQAAIYSVAEDPALLGGLANPHARSLWIFLNAQDRFSHAEEVRFTEDRRRGRMWAGYITEPGSVVQRNALARYAFVSANKEFSGAAHAHVDNFDRVRTTHALQGQRAHVGADGRSVRGQGTVSRARGLRLARLQVPRLHH
;
A
#
# COMPACT_ATOMS: atom_id res chain seq x y z
N MET A 1 -13.27 -14.98 3.29
CA MET A 1 -13.23 -16.18 2.44
C MET A 1 -14.23 -16.10 1.28
N ALA A 2 -15.46 -16.62 1.37
CA ALA A 2 -16.37 -16.72 0.19
C ALA A 2 -16.65 -15.39 -0.56
N THR A 3 -16.72 -14.28 0.17
CA THR A 3 -17.00 -12.95 -0.41
C THR A 3 -15.84 -12.41 -1.25
N ALA A 4 -14.59 -12.67 -0.85
CA ALA A 4 -13.40 -12.17 -1.54
C ALA A 4 -13.16 -12.90 -2.86
N LEU A 5 -13.30 -14.24 -2.87
CA LEU A 5 -13.22 -15.03 -4.09
C LEU A 5 -14.32 -14.64 -5.09
N SER A 6 -15.56 -14.50 -4.63
CA SER A 6 -16.66 -14.02 -5.50
C SER A 6 -16.39 -12.61 -6.05
N ALA A 7 -15.87 -11.69 -5.23
CA ALA A 7 -15.51 -10.35 -5.68
C ALA A 7 -14.35 -10.38 -6.70
N PHE A 8 -13.33 -11.20 -6.45
CA PHE A 8 -12.20 -11.40 -7.36
C PHE A 8 -12.67 -11.89 -8.73
N LEU A 9 -13.47 -12.97 -8.78
CA LEU A 9 -13.96 -13.53 -10.05
C LEU A 9 -14.93 -12.59 -10.79
N ARG A 10 -15.74 -11.81 -10.07
CA ARG A 10 -16.75 -10.93 -10.69
C ARG A 10 -16.19 -9.57 -11.13
N LYS A 11 -15.20 -9.03 -10.42
CA LYS A 11 -14.73 -7.65 -10.63
C LYS A 11 -13.42 -7.57 -11.40
N THR A 12 -12.69 -8.68 -11.52
CA THR A 12 -11.44 -8.71 -12.29
C THR A 12 -11.77 -8.92 -13.78
N PRO A 13 -11.20 -8.15 -14.71
CA PRO A 13 -11.36 -8.38 -16.14
C PRO A 13 -10.94 -9.79 -16.55
N GLY A 14 -11.62 -10.37 -17.53
CA GLY A 14 -11.39 -11.75 -17.97
C GLY A 14 -9.99 -11.97 -18.50
N GLU A 15 -9.39 -10.99 -19.17
CA GLU A 15 -7.99 -11.06 -19.61
C GLU A 15 -7.00 -11.23 -18.45
N ALA A 16 -7.21 -10.52 -17.34
CA ALA A 16 -6.34 -10.59 -16.18
C ALA A 16 -6.57 -11.89 -15.40
N LEU A 17 -7.81 -12.40 -15.37
CA LEU A 17 -8.11 -13.71 -14.82
C LEU A 17 -7.45 -14.84 -15.64
N ARG A 18 -7.44 -14.73 -16.98
CA ARG A 18 -6.69 -15.67 -17.84
C ARG A 18 -5.22 -15.68 -17.48
N GLU A 19 -4.59 -14.50 -17.43
CA GLU A 19 -3.17 -14.40 -17.07
C GLU A 19 -2.85 -15.02 -15.70
N TYR A 20 -3.75 -14.87 -14.72
CA TYR A 20 -3.62 -15.50 -13.40
C TYR A 20 -3.71 -17.04 -13.47
N PHE A 21 -4.70 -17.57 -14.20
CA PHE A 21 -4.92 -19.02 -14.29
C PHE A 21 -3.96 -19.73 -15.26
N ASP A 22 -3.32 -19.00 -16.18
CA ASP A 22 -2.24 -19.48 -17.04
C ASP A 22 -0.93 -19.72 -16.27
N ARG A 23 -0.82 -19.24 -15.03
CA ARG A 23 0.33 -19.56 -14.17
C ARG A 23 0.32 -21.06 -13.85
N PRO A 24 1.40 -21.81 -14.17
CA PRO A 24 1.44 -23.27 -13.98
C PRO A 24 1.14 -23.73 -12.55
N GLU A 25 1.42 -22.87 -11.58
CA GLU A 25 1.24 -23.13 -10.15
C GLU A 25 -0.23 -23.02 -9.69
N ILE A 26 -1.05 -22.34 -10.48
CA ILE A 26 -2.49 -22.16 -10.22
C ILE A 26 -3.25 -23.16 -11.09
N GLY A 27 -3.07 -23.04 -12.41
CA GLY A 27 -3.51 -23.93 -13.47
C GLY A 27 -4.97 -24.37 -13.35
N LEU A 28 -5.87 -23.78 -14.15
CA LEU A 28 -7.19 -24.37 -14.34
C LEU A 28 -7.09 -25.77 -14.96
N PRO A 29 -8.10 -26.63 -14.78
CA PRO A 29 -8.22 -27.85 -15.57
C PRO A 29 -8.09 -27.52 -17.07
N THR A 30 -7.32 -28.33 -17.82
CA THR A 30 -6.98 -28.09 -19.23
C THR A 30 -8.20 -27.89 -20.15
N GLU A 31 -9.37 -28.37 -19.72
CA GLU A 31 -10.63 -28.33 -20.49
C GLU A 31 -11.54 -27.14 -20.13
N PHE A 32 -11.04 -26.12 -19.43
CA PHE A 32 -11.87 -24.95 -19.10
C PHE A 32 -12.18 -24.13 -20.36
N ASP A 33 -13.45 -24.12 -20.77
CA ASP A 33 -13.94 -23.30 -21.87
C ASP A 33 -14.19 -21.86 -21.39
N TRP A 34 -13.42 -20.91 -21.93
CA TRP A 34 -13.52 -19.51 -21.57
C TRP A 34 -14.70 -18.85 -22.28
N PRO A 35 -15.71 -18.34 -21.55
CA PRO A 35 -16.82 -17.62 -22.15
C PRO A 35 -16.36 -16.40 -22.95
N ALA A 36 -17.16 -16.01 -23.94
CA ALA A 36 -16.89 -14.84 -24.77
C ALA A 36 -17.04 -13.51 -24.01
N SER A 37 -17.82 -13.50 -22.92
CA SER A 37 -18.13 -12.31 -22.13
C SER A 37 -17.66 -12.46 -20.67
N ASP A 38 -17.01 -11.41 -20.16
CA ASP A 38 -16.60 -11.31 -18.76
C ASP A 38 -17.78 -11.42 -17.78
N ALA A 39 -18.98 -10.96 -18.19
CA ALA A 39 -20.18 -11.00 -17.33
C ALA A 39 -20.63 -12.44 -17.03
N GLU A 40 -20.28 -13.39 -17.90
CA GLU A 40 -20.68 -14.80 -17.78
C GLU A 40 -19.58 -15.65 -17.13
N LEU A 41 -18.42 -15.06 -16.83
CA LEU A 41 -17.21 -15.80 -16.46
C LEU A 41 -17.22 -16.33 -15.01
N SER A 42 -17.84 -15.61 -14.07
CA SER A 42 -17.69 -15.91 -12.63
C SER A 42 -18.27 -17.27 -12.21
N GLY A 43 -19.39 -17.68 -12.82
CA GLY A 43 -20.06 -18.94 -12.50
C GLY A 43 -19.26 -20.17 -12.96
N PRO A 44 -18.90 -20.25 -14.25
CA PRO A 44 -18.02 -21.30 -14.77
C PRO A 44 -16.69 -21.39 -14.03
N LEU A 45 -16.01 -20.27 -13.75
CA LEU A 45 -14.75 -20.29 -12.99
C LEU A 45 -14.94 -20.87 -11.59
N LEU A 46 -15.99 -20.47 -10.87
CA LEU A 46 -16.26 -21.02 -9.54
C LEU A 46 -16.48 -22.54 -9.60
N GLY A 47 -17.27 -23.02 -10.57
CA GLY A 47 -17.50 -24.46 -10.77
C GLY A 47 -16.24 -25.23 -11.19
N ALA A 48 -15.33 -24.61 -11.93
CA ALA A 48 -14.03 -25.19 -12.25
C ALA A 48 -13.14 -25.28 -11.01
N ILE A 49 -13.09 -24.21 -10.21
CA ILE A 49 -12.34 -24.15 -8.95
C ILE A 49 -12.82 -25.23 -7.98
N GLU A 50 -14.13 -25.44 -7.85
CA GLU A 50 -14.72 -26.47 -6.98
C GLU A 50 -14.25 -27.90 -7.29
N LYS A 51 -13.88 -28.19 -8.54
CA LYS A 51 -13.36 -29.49 -8.98
C LYS A 51 -11.85 -29.64 -8.74
N MET A 52 -11.15 -28.56 -8.38
CA MET A 52 -9.72 -28.60 -8.10
C MET A 52 -9.42 -29.22 -6.74
N SER A 53 -8.16 -29.61 -6.54
CA SER A 53 -7.69 -30.10 -5.23
C SER A 53 -7.91 -29.05 -4.14
N ARG A 54 -8.06 -29.50 -2.88
CA ARG A 54 -8.18 -28.60 -1.73
C ARG A 54 -7.02 -27.60 -1.65
N VAL A 55 -5.79 -28.05 -1.93
CA VAL A 55 -4.59 -27.21 -1.90
C VAL A 55 -4.67 -26.09 -2.94
N GLN A 56 -5.09 -26.40 -4.16
CA GLN A 56 -5.28 -25.38 -5.20
C GLN A 56 -6.39 -24.39 -4.85
N ARG A 57 -7.53 -24.88 -4.33
CA ARG A 57 -8.63 -24.02 -3.88
C ARG A 57 -8.23 -23.08 -2.75
N ASP A 58 -7.48 -23.59 -1.77
CA ASP A 58 -6.97 -22.79 -0.65
C ASP A 58 -6.00 -21.71 -1.16
N ARG A 59 -5.13 -22.05 -2.11
CA ARG A 59 -4.22 -21.08 -2.76
C ARG A 59 -4.99 -19.97 -3.48
N ILE A 60 -5.94 -20.33 -4.35
CA ILE A 60 -6.75 -19.35 -5.09
C ILE A 60 -7.56 -18.47 -4.13
N SER A 61 -8.10 -19.05 -3.07
CA SER A 61 -8.84 -18.30 -2.05
C SER A 61 -7.94 -17.29 -1.34
N ASN A 62 -6.72 -17.69 -0.98
CA ASN A 62 -5.74 -16.79 -0.36
C ASN A 62 -5.31 -15.66 -1.31
N ASP A 63 -5.02 -15.99 -2.57
CA ASP A 63 -4.64 -14.99 -3.58
C ASP A 63 -5.78 -13.99 -3.81
N ALA A 64 -7.01 -14.48 -3.93
CA ALA A 64 -8.19 -13.64 -4.07
C ALA A 64 -8.40 -12.71 -2.86
N GLU A 65 -8.13 -13.18 -1.64
CA GLU A 65 -8.20 -12.34 -0.44
C GLU A 65 -7.16 -11.23 -0.45
N ARG A 66 -5.92 -11.55 -0.80
CA ARG A 66 -4.83 -10.57 -0.89
C ARG A 66 -5.11 -9.50 -1.95
N VAL A 67 -5.51 -9.92 -3.14
CA VAL A 67 -5.90 -8.99 -4.23
C VAL A 67 -7.10 -8.15 -3.82
N HIS A 68 -8.11 -8.76 -3.21
CA HIS A 68 -9.30 -8.03 -2.78
C HIS A 68 -8.99 -6.97 -1.70
N ALA A 69 -8.11 -7.30 -0.75
CA ALA A 69 -7.71 -6.39 0.34
C ALA A 69 -7.02 -5.11 -0.13
N LEU A 70 -6.39 -5.13 -1.31
CA LEU A 70 -5.77 -3.96 -1.93
C LEU A 70 -6.63 -3.31 -3.03
N SER A 71 -7.85 -3.79 -3.26
CA SER A 71 -8.75 -3.28 -4.31
C SER A 71 -9.68 -2.16 -3.85
N ASP A 72 -9.68 -1.80 -2.56
CA ASP A 72 -10.43 -0.66 -2.02
C ASP A 72 -9.61 0.64 -2.04
N GLU A 73 -10.20 1.78 -1.71
CA GLU A 73 -9.52 3.08 -1.80
C GLU A 73 -8.20 3.14 -1.00
N PRO A 74 -8.13 2.72 0.29
CA PRO A 74 -6.86 2.68 1.00
C PRO A 74 -5.85 1.69 0.40
N GLY A 75 -6.32 0.53 -0.09
CA GLY A 75 -5.50 -0.45 -0.79
C GLY A 75 -4.87 0.10 -2.07
N GLN A 76 -5.65 0.83 -2.86
CA GLN A 76 -5.16 1.50 -4.05
C GLN A 76 -4.15 2.59 -3.70
N ALA A 77 -4.38 3.36 -2.63
CA ALA A 77 -3.39 4.34 -2.16
C ALA A 77 -2.06 3.66 -1.77
N ALA A 78 -2.12 2.47 -1.15
CA ALA A 78 -0.92 1.68 -0.84
C ALA A 78 -0.22 1.22 -2.12
N ILE A 79 -0.95 0.66 -3.10
CA ILE A 79 -0.41 0.25 -4.40
C ILE A 79 0.29 1.42 -5.12
N TYR A 80 -0.35 2.59 -5.20
CA TYR A 80 0.26 3.75 -5.86
C TYR A 80 1.48 4.30 -5.12
N SER A 81 1.60 4.08 -3.81
CA SER A 81 2.76 4.52 -3.05
C SER A 81 4.03 3.70 -3.31
N VAL A 82 3.86 2.49 -3.87
CA VAL A 82 4.96 1.55 -4.15
C VAL A 82 5.17 1.31 -5.65
N ALA A 83 4.29 1.87 -6.50
CA ALA A 83 4.34 1.69 -7.94
C ALA A 83 5.57 2.37 -8.55
N GLU A 84 6.33 1.62 -9.35
CA GLU A 84 7.43 2.17 -10.14
C GLU A 84 6.92 3.02 -11.31
N ASP A 85 5.88 2.53 -11.98
CA ASP A 85 5.18 3.26 -13.03
C ASP A 85 3.67 3.38 -12.69
N PRO A 86 3.27 4.50 -12.04
CA PRO A 86 1.87 4.78 -11.77
C PRO A 86 0.99 4.91 -13.02
N ALA A 87 1.56 5.29 -14.17
CA ALA A 87 0.79 5.50 -15.40
C ALA A 87 0.31 4.16 -15.98
N LEU A 88 1.16 3.12 -15.93
CA LEU A 88 0.78 1.76 -16.27
C LEU A 88 -0.43 1.30 -15.47
N LEU A 89 -0.41 1.52 -14.14
CA LEU A 89 -1.54 1.15 -13.28
C LEU A 89 -2.79 1.97 -13.59
N GLY A 90 -2.62 3.26 -13.93
CA GLY A 90 -3.71 4.14 -14.35
C GLY A 90 -4.43 3.66 -15.61
N GLY A 91 -3.73 2.95 -16.51
CA GLY A 91 -4.30 2.37 -17.72
C GLY A 91 -5.12 1.09 -17.51
N LEU A 92 -5.03 0.45 -16.34
CA LEU A 92 -5.78 -0.77 -16.04
C LEU A 92 -7.23 -0.46 -15.68
N ALA A 93 -8.14 -1.33 -16.15
CA ALA A 93 -9.58 -1.10 -16.15
C ALA A 93 -10.17 -0.73 -14.79
N ASN A 94 -9.71 -1.36 -13.70
CA ASN A 94 -10.28 -1.16 -12.37
C ASN A 94 -9.28 -1.51 -11.24
N PRO A 95 -9.63 -1.22 -9.96
CA PRO A 95 -8.79 -1.54 -8.80
C PRO A 95 -8.38 -3.01 -8.66
N HIS A 96 -9.27 -3.94 -9.02
CA HIS A 96 -8.98 -5.38 -8.99
C HIS A 96 -7.93 -5.75 -10.03
N ALA A 97 -8.04 -5.20 -11.25
CA ALA A 97 -7.03 -5.37 -12.30
C ALA A 97 -5.66 -4.82 -11.86
N ARG A 98 -5.62 -3.62 -11.26
CA ARG A 98 -4.37 -3.04 -10.71
C ARG A 98 -3.75 -3.92 -9.63
N SER A 99 -4.56 -4.38 -8.69
CA SER A 99 -4.10 -5.22 -7.59
C SER A 99 -3.64 -6.61 -8.06
N LEU A 100 -4.30 -7.20 -9.05
CA LEU A 100 -3.86 -8.47 -9.62
C LEU A 100 -2.59 -8.30 -10.46
N TRP A 101 -2.48 -7.22 -11.23
CA TRP A 101 -1.30 -6.96 -12.06
C TRP A 101 -0.03 -6.86 -11.20
N ILE A 102 -0.07 -6.10 -10.09
CA ILE A 102 1.10 -5.96 -9.21
C ILE A 102 1.39 -7.27 -8.44
N PHE A 103 0.36 -8.05 -8.11
CA PHE A 103 0.51 -9.39 -7.53
C PHE A 103 1.27 -10.34 -8.49
N LEU A 104 0.94 -10.31 -9.78
CA LEU A 104 1.54 -11.20 -10.78
C LEU A 104 2.94 -10.76 -11.24
N ASN A 105 3.17 -9.44 -11.32
CA ASN A 105 4.34 -8.89 -12.01
C ASN A 105 5.37 -8.25 -11.07
N ALA A 106 5.03 -7.97 -9.81
CA ALA A 106 5.93 -7.30 -8.87
C ALA A 106 5.67 -7.71 -7.41
N GLN A 107 5.88 -8.99 -7.10
CA GLN A 107 5.52 -9.58 -5.80
C GLN A 107 6.14 -8.88 -4.58
N ASP A 108 7.38 -8.41 -4.68
CA ASP A 108 8.04 -7.66 -3.59
C ASP A 108 7.30 -6.35 -3.29
N ARG A 109 6.82 -5.66 -4.34
CA ARG A 109 6.05 -4.42 -4.20
C ARG A 109 4.63 -4.68 -3.73
N PHE A 110 4.01 -5.77 -4.19
CA PHE A 110 2.72 -6.20 -3.68
C PHE A 110 2.79 -6.44 -2.17
N SER A 111 3.81 -7.17 -1.70
CA SER A 111 4.05 -7.43 -0.28
C SER A 111 4.27 -6.13 0.50
N HIS A 112 5.02 -5.18 -0.07
CA HIS A 112 5.21 -3.86 0.55
C HIS A 112 3.90 -3.04 0.61
N ALA A 113 3.03 -3.12 -0.41
CA ALA A 113 1.71 -2.48 -0.37
C ALA A 113 0.82 -3.10 0.72
N GLU A 114 0.89 -4.41 0.96
CA GLU A 114 0.20 -5.06 2.07
C GLU A 114 0.68 -4.53 3.43
N GLU A 115 1.99 -4.32 3.61
CA GLU A 115 2.55 -3.72 4.82
C GLU A 115 2.07 -2.28 5.04
N VAL A 116 2.04 -1.47 3.97
CA VAL A 116 1.51 -0.11 4.00
C VAL A 116 0.02 -0.12 4.36
N ARG A 117 -0.78 -1.00 3.74
CA ARG A 117 -2.21 -1.17 4.02
C ARG A 117 -2.44 -1.54 5.48
N PHE A 118 -1.71 -2.53 5.98
CA PHE A 118 -1.79 -3.00 7.36
C PHE A 118 -1.49 -1.87 8.36
N THR A 119 -0.47 -1.07 8.06
CA THR A 119 -0.10 0.09 8.88
C THR A 119 -1.19 1.18 8.84
N GLU A 120 -1.79 1.43 7.66
CA GLU A 120 -2.86 2.42 7.51
C GLU A 120 -4.19 1.97 8.12
N ASP A 121 -4.56 0.68 8.06
CA ASP A 121 -5.74 0.15 8.76
C ASP A 121 -5.60 0.29 10.27
N ARG A 122 -4.41 0.01 10.80
CA ARG A 122 -4.14 0.23 12.23
C ARG A 122 -4.16 1.72 12.57
N ARG A 123 -3.67 2.58 11.68
CA ARG A 123 -3.70 4.04 11.85
C ARG A 123 -5.11 4.63 11.81
N ARG A 124 -5.99 4.13 10.93
CA ARG A 124 -7.37 4.61 10.75
C ARG A 124 -8.38 3.89 11.65
N GLY A 125 -7.98 2.79 12.27
CA GLY A 125 -8.77 2.10 13.29
C GLY A 125 -9.00 2.99 14.53
N ARG A 126 -10.10 2.73 15.25
CA ARG A 126 -10.57 3.47 16.45
C ARG A 126 -9.62 3.46 17.67
N MET A 127 -8.35 3.05 17.51
CA MET A 127 -7.36 2.91 18.59
C MET A 127 -6.19 3.90 18.53
N TRP A 128 -6.14 4.81 17.54
CA TRP A 128 -5.03 5.76 17.40
C TRP A 128 -5.50 7.21 17.35
N ALA A 129 -4.91 8.05 18.20
CA ALA A 129 -4.98 9.50 18.10
C ALA A 129 -3.69 10.01 17.44
N GLY A 130 -3.82 10.61 16.26
CA GLY A 130 -2.70 11.23 15.55
C GLY A 130 -2.54 12.69 15.96
N TYR A 131 -1.36 13.07 16.46
CA TYR A 131 -1.04 14.46 16.80
C TYR A 131 -0.03 15.02 15.80
N ILE A 132 -0.26 16.27 15.37
CA ILE A 132 0.63 17.00 14.46
C ILE A 132 1.24 18.14 15.25
N THR A 133 2.57 18.26 15.22
CA THR A 133 3.29 19.41 15.79
C THR A 133 3.57 20.44 14.70
N GLU A 134 4.03 21.62 15.10
CA GLU A 134 4.45 22.65 14.16
C GLU A 134 5.56 22.14 13.20
N PRO A 135 5.55 22.57 11.92
CA PRO A 135 6.57 22.18 10.97
C PRO A 135 7.99 22.60 11.41
N GLY A 136 8.87 21.62 11.55
CA GLY A 136 10.26 21.82 11.95
C GLY A 136 10.54 21.63 13.45
N SER A 137 9.54 21.23 14.25
CA SER A 137 9.79 20.83 15.64
C SER A 137 10.79 19.67 15.70
N VAL A 138 11.80 19.83 16.56
CA VAL A 138 12.79 18.79 16.81
C VAL A 138 12.20 17.78 17.78
N VAL A 139 11.94 16.57 17.29
CA VAL A 139 11.52 15.46 18.14
C VAL A 139 12.73 14.95 18.91
N GLN A 140 12.77 15.22 20.21
CA GLN A 140 13.81 14.67 21.09
C GLN A 140 13.60 13.16 21.27
N ARG A 141 14.68 12.38 21.13
CA ARG A 141 14.66 10.90 21.17
C ARG A 141 15.23 10.30 22.44
N ASN A 142 15.70 11.13 23.37
CA ASN A 142 16.25 10.65 24.63
C ASN A 142 15.13 10.06 25.52
N ALA A 143 15.52 9.17 26.44
CA ALA A 143 14.57 8.45 27.30
C ALA A 143 13.71 9.39 28.16
N LEU A 144 14.28 10.51 28.63
CA LEU A 144 13.58 11.52 29.43
C LEU A 144 12.46 12.22 28.64
N ALA A 145 12.73 12.62 27.41
CA ALA A 145 11.74 13.24 26.53
C ALA A 145 10.62 12.27 26.16
N ARG A 146 10.96 10.99 25.91
CA ARG A 146 9.96 9.95 25.66
C ARG A 146 9.07 9.74 26.90
N TYR A 147 9.67 9.68 28.09
CA TYR A 147 8.93 9.54 29.35
C TYR A 147 8.00 10.74 29.59
N ALA A 148 8.51 11.97 29.49
CA ALA A 148 7.72 13.19 29.67
C ALA A 148 6.55 13.26 28.68
N PHE A 149 6.78 12.90 27.42
CA PHE A 149 5.73 12.87 26.40
C PHE A 149 4.66 11.80 26.70
N VAL A 150 5.06 10.59 27.12
CA VAL A 150 4.12 9.54 27.53
C VAL A 150 3.27 10.02 28.72
N SER A 151 3.89 10.62 29.73
CA SER A 151 3.19 11.12 30.92
C SER A 151 2.18 12.22 30.58
N ALA A 152 2.58 13.24 29.81
CA ALA A 152 1.69 14.31 29.39
C ALA A 152 0.49 13.81 28.57
N ASN A 153 0.70 12.79 27.73
CA ASN A 153 -0.37 12.20 26.96
C ASN A 153 -1.34 11.37 27.80
N LYS A 154 -0.85 10.63 28.81
CA LYS A 154 -1.73 9.92 29.76
C LYS A 154 -2.62 10.87 30.53
N GLU A 155 -2.06 12.00 30.97
CA GLU A 155 -2.80 13.06 31.66
C GLU A 155 -3.85 13.69 30.74
N PHE A 156 -3.47 14.05 29.51
CA PHE A 156 -4.37 14.63 28.52
C PHE A 156 -5.51 13.67 28.12
N SER A 157 -5.21 12.37 27.95
CA SER A 157 -6.17 11.40 27.41
C SER A 157 -6.93 10.60 28.47
N GLY A 158 -6.54 10.69 29.75
CA GLY A 158 -7.09 9.87 30.84
C GLY A 158 -6.73 8.37 30.76
N ALA A 159 -5.66 7.99 30.06
CA ALA A 159 -5.35 6.58 29.83
C ALA A 159 -4.37 5.99 30.86
N ALA A 160 -4.66 4.77 31.32
CA ALA A 160 -3.80 4.04 32.25
C ALA A 160 -2.42 3.67 31.62
N HIS A 161 -2.44 3.31 30.34
CA HIS A 161 -1.27 2.91 29.58
C HIS A 161 -1.14 3.74 28.31
N ALA A 162 0.09 4.04 27.91
CA ALA A 162 0.36 4.71 26.65
C ALA A 162 1.69 4.20 26.12
N HIS A 163 1.74 3.90 24.83
CA HIS A 163 2.94 3.47 24.13
C HIS A 163 3.28 4.49 23.04
N VAL A 164 4.56 4.83 22.91
CA VAL A 164 5.04 5.86 21.97
C VAL A 164 6.19 5.28 21.19
N ASP A 165 6.05 5.23 19.88
CA ASP A 165 7.10 4.83 18.95
C ASP A 165 7.49 6.00 18.04
N ASN A 166 8.80 6.19 17.90
CA ASN A 166 9.37 7.16 16.97
C ASN A 166 9.74 6.45 15.66
N PHE A 167 9.12 6.86 14.56
CA PHE A 167 9.44 6.36 13.23
C PHE A 167 10.14 7.44 12.42
N ASP A 168 11.22 7.07 11.73
CA ASP A 168 11.81 7.91 10.71
C ASP A 168 10.98 7.81 9.43
N ARG A 169 10.38 8.93 9.02
CA ARG A 169 9.71 9.01 7.73
C ARG A 169 10.74 9.26 6.64
N VAL A 170 11.24 8.20 6.03
CA VAL A 170 11.95 8.30 4.75
C VAL A 170 10.89 8.50 3.67
N ARG A 171 10.68 9.74 3.23
CA ARG A 171 10.04 9.96 1.94
C ARG A 171 11.11 9.74 0.89
N THR A 172 11.01 8.66 0.12
CA THR A 172 11.74 8.54 -1.14
C THR A 172 11.15 9.58 -2.09
N THR A 173 11.62 10.82 -2.01
CA THR A 173 11.53 11.72 -3.15
C THR A 173 12.40 11.08 -4.22
N HIS A 174 11.79 10.37 -5.16
CA HIS A 174 12.42 10.13 -6.45
C HIS A 174 12.70 11.51 -7.04
N ALA A 175 13.93 11.99 -6.83
CA ALA A 175 14.46 13.06 -7.63
C ALA A 175 14.51 12.48 -9.04
N LEU A 176 13.63 12.95 -9.92
CA LEU A 176 13.85 12.87 -11.35
C LEU A 176 15.27 13.38 -11.58
N GLN A 177 16.17 12.46 -11.92
CA GLN A 177 17.52 12.74 -12.38
C GLN A 177 17.36 13.44 -13.73
N GLY A 178 17.08 14.75 -13.70
CA GLY A 178 17.18 15.61 -14.86
C GLY A 178 18.66 15.73 -15.22
N GLN A 179 19.11 14.87 -16.13
CA GLN A 179 20.29 15.13 -16.94
C GLN A 179 20.13 16.52 -17.56
N ARG A 180 20.96 17.47 -17.13
CA ARG A 180 21.30 18.64 -17.93
C ARG A 180 22.78 18.54 -18.27
N ALA A 181 23.03 18.15 -19.52
CA ALA A 181 24.30 18.41 -20.16
C ALA A 181 24.48 19.93 -20.28
N HIS A 182 25.62 20.43 -19.83
CA HIS A 182 26.12 21.74 -20.23
C HIS A 182 27.55 21.56 -20.74
N VAL A 183 27.69 21.67 -22.06
CA VAL A 183 28.92 22.03 -22.75
C VAL A 183 28.89 23.55 -22.90
N GLY A 184 29.99 24.23 -22.60
CA GLY A 184 30.13 25.67 -22.81
C GLY A 184 31.46 26.19 -22.25
N ALA A 185 32.42 26.38 -23.15
CA ALA A 185 33.68 27.06 -22.93
C ALA A 185 33.48 28.57 -22.67
N ASP A 186 34.53 29.18 -22.12
CA ASP A 186 34.77 30.63 -22.01
C ASP A 186 34.04 31.45 -20.94
N GLY A 187 34.70 31.57 -19.79
CA GLY A 187 35.28 32.86 -19.41
C GLY A 187 34.35 34.04 -19.09
N ARG A 188 33.66 33.99 -17.94
CA ARG A 188 33.61 35.10 -16.96
C ARG A 188 32.83 34.71 -15.69
N SER A 189 33.52 34.78 -14.55
CA SER A 189 32.95 34.59 -13.21
C SER A 189 32.11 35.81 -12.81
N VAL A 190 30.85 35.59 -12.44
CA VAL A 190 30.07 36.54 -11.63
C VAL A 190 29.40 35.75 -10.52
N ARG A 191 29.80 36.02 -9.27
CA ARG A 191 29.16 35.50 -8.06
C ARG A 191 27.77 36.14 -7.90
N GLY A 192 26.74 35.30 -7.80
CA GLY A 192 25.44 35.65 -7.24
C GLY A 192 25.07 34.63 -6.19
N GLN A 193 25.19 34.99 -4.91
CA GLN A 193 24.61 34.23 -3.81
C GLN A 193 23.09 34.45 -3.82
N GLY A 194 22.32 33.37 -3.96
CA GLY A 194 20.85 33.38 -3.94
C GLY A 194 20.33 32.10 -3.30
N THR A 195 19.73 32.26 -2.13
CA THR A 195 19.39 31.27 -1.11
C THR A 195 18.39 30.21 -1.59
N VAL A 196 18.74 28.92 -1.50
CA VAL A 196 17.78 27.82 -1.67
C VAL A 196 17.06 27.58 -0.34
N SER A 197 15.76 27.90 -0.32
CA SER A 197 14.86 27.67 0.79
C SER A 197 14.73 26.16 1.09
N ARG A 198 15.20 25.74 2.26
CA ARG A 198 14.99 24.39 2.81
C ARG A 198 13.49 24.18 3.10
N ALA A 199 12.81 23.37 2.31
CA ALA A 199 11.50 22.86 2.66
C ALA A 199 11.62 21.96 3.90
N ARG A 200 11.04 22.43 5.01
CA ARG A 200 11.04 21.77 6.32
C ARG A 200 10.35 20.40 6.23
N GLY A 201 11.06 19.36 6.68
CA GLY A 201 10.46 18.05 6.89
C GLY A 201 9.34 18.12 7.93
N LEU A 202 8.13 17.73 7.53
CA LEU A 202 7.04 17.46 8.47
C LEU A 202 7.41 16.20 9.27
N ARG A 203 7.64 16.34 10.57
CA ARG A 203 7.82 15.23 11.51
C ARG A 203 6.53 15.08 12.32
N LEU A 204 5.90 13.90 12.26
CA LEU A 204 4.80 13.53 13.15
C LEU A 204 5.35 12.60 14.24
N ALA A 205 4.98 12.85 15.50
CA ALA A 205 5.08 11.88 16.58
C ALA A 205 3.73 11.15 16.73
N ARG A 206 3.73 9.84 17.04
CA ARG A 206 2.49 9.05 17.20
C ARG A 206 2.45 8.34 18.55
N LEU A 207 1.25 8.26 19.13
CA LEU A 207 0.95 7.75 20.45
C LEU A 207 -0.18 6.72 20.34
N GLN A 208 -0.04 5.60 21.02
CA GLN A 208 -1.07 4.58 21.21
C GLN A 208 -1.75 4.79 22.57
N VAL A 209 -3.08 4.98 22.56
CA VAL A 209 -3.91 5.14 23.76
C VAL A 209 -4.95 4.01 23.79
N PRO A 210 -4.89 3.06 24.72
CA PRO A 210 -5.98 2.13 24.98
C PRO A 210 -7.12 2.88 25.69
N ARG A 211 -8.35 2.75 25.19
CA ARG A 211 -9.54 3.27 25.87
C ARG A 211 -9.86 2.41 27.09
N LEU A 212 -10.13 3.08 28.21
CA LEU A 212 -10.92 2.55 29.30
C LEU A 212 -12.39 2.51 28.84
N HIS A 213 -13.05 1.37 29.07
CA HIS A 213 -14.49 1.26 28.98
C HIS A 213 -15.10 2.09 30.13
N HIS A 214 -15.91 3.09 29.78
CA HIS A 214 -16.92 3.65 30.68
C HIS A 214 -18.23 2.92 30.46
#